data_AF-A0A0B4ECM4-F1
#
_entry.id   AF-A0A0B4ECM4-F1
#
_cell.length_a   1.000
_cell.length_b   1.000
_cell.length_c   1.000
_cell.angle_alpha   90.00
_cell.angle_beta   90.00
_cell.angle_gamma   90.00
#
_symmetry.space_group_name_H-M   'P 1'
#
loop_
_entity.id
_entity.type
_entity.pdbx_description
1 polymer ?
#
loop_
_entity_poly.entity_id
_entity_poly.type
_entity_poly.pdbx_seq_one_letter_code
_entity_poly.pdbx_strand_id
1 'polypeptide(L)'
;MKPLTMKYLKRFLLLIISSIVFFLLYLEIGGRFIINDVDKKMIIHKIRDSEKIPANFSNFYNTVYPNSLSENSWNFVFSAFIDPDHSQRKECPCNQIAYRLFPILEIKNKQFIDQFLIARYIEHHFSQQDCLNFNFDHFDFSENRKGLQKVSKSLFNKETKNLTPLEMGEILALYEAPQRNNRYRNPERAEVRARHFLNLYEKNVNK
;
A
#
# COMPACT_ATOMS: atom_id res chain seq x y z
N MET A 1 -37.84 -34.04 -15.06
CA MET A 1 -36.37 -33.98 -15.24
C MET A 1 -35.73 -35.10 -14.42
N LYS A 2 -35.00 -36.04 -15.03
CA LYS A 2 -34.66 -37.36 -14.43
C LYS A 2 -33.76 -37.24 -13.17
N PRO A 3 -33.92 -38.09 -12.13
CA PRO A 3 -33.11 -38.05 -10.91
C PRO A 3 -31.60 -38.28 -11.15
N LEU A 4 -31.25 -38.94 -12.26
CA LEU A 4 -29.87 -39.19 -12.66
C LEU A 4 -29.15 -37.89 -13.09
N THR A 5 -29.83 -36.97 -13.79
CA THR A 5 -29.22 -35.70 -14.25
C THR A 5 -28.98 -34.73 -13.09
N MET A 6 -29.81 -34.78 -12.05
CA MET A 6 -29.61 -34.02 -10.81
C MET A 6 -28.37 -34.47 -10.01
N LYS A 7 -28.01 -35.77 -10.05
CA LYS A 7 -26.81 -36.30 -9.39
C LYS A 7 -25.52 -35.81 -10.05
N TYR A 8 -25.48 -35.76 -11.38
CA TYR A 8 -24.32 -35.22 -12.11
C TYR A 8 -24.19 -33.71 -11.95
N LEU A 9 -25.31 -32.98 -11.96
CA LEU A 9 -25.30 -31.53 -11.70
C LEU A 9 -24.75 -31.19 -10.31
N LYS A 10 -25.15 -31.93 -9.27
CA LYS A 10 -24.61 -31.77 -7.91
C LYS A 10 -23.11 -32.04 -7.84
N ARG A 11 -22.63 -33.09 -8.51
CA ARG A 11 -21.18 -33.40 -8.56
C ARG A 11 -20.40 -32.33 -9.30
N PHE A 12 -20.93 -31.82 -10.40
CA PHE A 12 -20.34 -30.73 -11.16
C PHE A 12 -20.26 -29.43 -10.34
N LEU A 13 -21.34 -29.07 -9.63
CA LEU A 13 -21.37 -27.92 -8.73
C LEU A 13 -20.32 -28.06 -7.61
N LEU A 14 -20.19 -29.25 -7.00
CA LEU A 14 -19.18 -29.52 -5.99
C LEU A 14 -17.75 -29.36 -6.52
N LEU A 15 -17.48 -29.81 -7.75
CA LEU A 15 -16.17 -29.61 -8.39
C LEU A 15 -15.87 -28.13 -8.64
N ILE A 16 -16.87 -27.35 -9.08
CA ILE A 16 -16.71 -25.90 -9.25
C ILE A 16 -16.40 -25.23 -7.92
N ILE A 17 -17.19 -25.52 -6.87
CA ILE A 17 -16.97 -24.94 -5.54
C ILE A 17 -15.59 -25.32 -5.03
N SER A 18 -15.19 -26.58 -5.15
CA SER A 18 -13.85 -27.02 -4.76
C SER A 18 -12.75 -26.26 -5.51
N SER A 19 -12.90 -26.08 -6.83
CA SER A 19 -11.94 -25.32 -7.65
C SER A 19 -11.83 -23.86 -7.19
N ILE A 20 -12.97 -23.21 -6.92
CA ILE A 20 -13.01 -21.84 -6.38
C ILE A 20 -12.30 -21.78 -5.02
N VAL A 21 -12.56 -22.74 -4.13
CA VAL A 21 -11.91 -22.79 -2.81
C VAL A 21 -10.40 -22.94 -2.96
N PHE A 22 -9.92 -23.84 -3.82
CA PHE A 22 -8.49 -23.98 -4.09
C PHE A 22 -7.88 -22.72 -4.68
N PHE A 23 -8.59 -22.03 -5.57
CA PHE A 23 -8.15 -20.77 -6.14
C PHE A 23 -8.07 -19.66 -5.08
N LEU A 24 -9.06 -19.54 -4.18
CA LEU A 24 -9.03 -18.57 -3.08
C LEU A 24 -7.91 -18.87 -2.08
N LEU A 25 -7.67 -20.16 -1.78
CA LEU A 25 -6.51 -20.57 -0.98
C LEU A 25 -5.21 -20.19 -1.67
N TYR A 26 -5.07 -20.44 -2.98
CA TYR A 26 -3.91 -19.99 -3.73
C TYR A 26 -3.72 -18.47 -3.67
N LEU A 27 -4.80 -17.70 -3.77
CA LEU A 27 -4.75 -16.25 -3.60
C LEU A 27 -4.27 -15.83 -2.20
N GLU A 28 -4.69 -16.55 -1.17
CA GLU A 28 -4.37 -16.23 0.21
C GLU A 28 -2.94 -16.61 0.63
N ILE A 29 -2.43 -17.77 0.18
CA ILE A 29 -1.13 -18.31 0.60
C ILE A 29 -0.09 -18.45 -0.53
N GLY A 30 -0.47 -18.19 -1.78
CA GLY A 30 0.35 -18.39 -2.99
C GLY A 30 1.68 -17.64 -2.95
N GLY A 31 1.72 -16.47 -2.29
CA GLY A 31 2.93 -15.70 -2.07
C GLY A 31 4.07 -16.49 -1.41
N ARG A 32 3.75 -17.48 -0.55
CA ARG A 32 4.75 -18.35 0.08
C ARG A 32 5.49 -19.24 -0.91
N PHE A 33 4.84 -19.56 -2.04
CA PHE A 33 5.35 -20.47 -3.06
C PHE A 33 6.03 -19.74 -4.23
N ILE A 34 5.54 -18.56 -4.62
CA ILE A 34 6.10 -17.82 -5.76
C ILE A 34 7.35 -17.02 -5.42
N ILE A 35 7.51 -16.60 -4.15
CA ILE A 35 8.67 -15.82 -3.70
C ILE A 35 9.77 -16.80 -3.27
N ASN A 36 10.99 -16.62 -3.75
CA ASN A 36 12.15 -17.42 -3.33
C ASN A 36 12.64 -17.00 -1.92
N ASP A 37 13.45 -17.84 -1.28
CA ASP A 37 13.85 -17.62 0.12
C ASP A 37 14.80 -16.44 0.33
N VAL A 38 15.58 -16.07 -0.69
CA VAL A 38 16.45 -14.88 -0.66
C VAL A 38 15.58 -13.62 -0.61
N ASP A 39 14.59 -13.54 -1.49
CA ASP A 39 13.65 -12.44 -1.56
C ASP A 39 12.77 -12.34 -0.32
N LYS A 40 12.31 -13.46 0.24
CA LYS A 40 11.58 -13.48 1.52
C LYS A 40 12.41 -12.84 2.64
N LYS A 41 13.69 -13.24 2.76
CA LYS A 41 14.61 -12.67 3.75
C LYS A 41 14.84 -11.17 3.51
N MET A 42 15.01 -10.76 2.25
CA MET A 42 15.14 -9.35 1.89
C MET A 42 13.91 -8.54 2.30
N ILE A 43 12.70 -9.02 1.97
CA ILE A 43 11.43 -8.36 2.33
C ILE A 43 11.35 -8.19 3.85
N ILE A 44 11.55 -9.29 4.58
CA ILE A 44 11.44 -9.29 6.05
C ILE A 44 12.45 -8.33 6.67
N HIS A 45 13.71 -8.38 6.25
CA HIS A 45 14.77 -7.55 6.79
C HIS A 45 14.50 -6.07 6.52
N LYS A 46 14.19 -5.70 5.27
CA LYS A 46 13.95 -4.29 4.94
C LYS A 46 12.74 -3.71 5.67
N ILE A 47 11.64 -4.45 5.80
CA ILE A 47 10.45 -3.94 6.51
C ILE A 47 10.72 -3.82 8.01
N ARG A 48 11.36 -4.82 8.64
CA ARG A 48 11.66 -4.79 10.09
C ARG A 48 12.61 -3.67 10.47
N ASP A 49 13.59 -3.39 9.62
CA ASP A 49 14.65 -2.42 9.91
C ASP A 49 14.25 -0.99 9.53
N SER A 50 13.05 -0.79 8.98
CA SER A 50 12.57 0.51 8.56
C SER A 50 12.38 1.46 9.75
N GLU A 51 12.81 2.71 9.59
CA GLU A 51 12.59 3.76 10.58
C GLU A 51 11.08 3.96 10.83
N LYS A 52 10.68 3.96 12.12
CA LYS A 52 9.29 4.14 12.50
C LYS A 52 8.88 5.60 12.27
N ILE A 53 7.78 5.81 11.53
CA ILE A 53 7.21 7.16 11.41
C ILE A 53 6.55 7.55 12.74
N PRO A 54 6.58 8.84 13.10
CA PRO A 54 5.95 9.30 14.33
C PRO A 54 4.42 9.28 14.23
N ALA A 55 3.77 9.15 15.39
CA ALA A 55 2.31 8.98 15.49
C ALA A 55 1.51 10.13 14.85
N ASN A 56 1.99 11.37 14.93
CA ASN A 56 1.33 12.51 14.28
C ASN A 56 1.23 12.32 12.76
N PHE A 57 2.28 11.78 12.13
CA PHE A 57 2.33 11.57 10.69
C PHE A 57 1.51 10.34 10.28
N SER A 58 1.61 9.22 11.01
CA SER A 58 0.77 8.05 10.75
C SER A 58 -0.72 8.37 10.90
N ASN A 59 -1.09 9.15 11.93
CA ASN A 59 -2.46 9.58 12.14
C ASN A 59 -2.93 10.51 11.03
N PHE A 60 -2.13 11.51 10.65
CA PHE A 60 -2.43 12.38 9.52
C PHE A 60 -2.67 11.56 8.24
N TYR A 61 -1.79 10.59 7.94
CA TYR A 61 -1.95 9.69 6.80
C TYR A 61 -3.26 8.89 6.86
N ASN A 62 -3.57 8.28 8.01
CA ASN A 62 -4.78 7.49 8.21
C ASN A 62 -6.07 8.33 8.17
N THR A 63 -5.98 9.61 8.52
CA THR A 63 -7.11 10.54 8.40
C THR A 63 -7.30 11.00 6.96
N VAL A 64 -6.22 11.25 6.21
CA VAL A 64 -6.27 11.58 4.79
C VAL A 64 -6.77 10.40 3.95
N TYR A 65 -6.30 9.20 4.25
CA TYR A 65 -6.70 7.93 3.65
C TYR A 65 -7.40 7.07 4.72
N PRO A 66 -8.72 7.22 4.90
CA PRO A 66 -9.47 6.53 5.94
C PRO A 66 -9.24 5.02 5.94
N ASN A 67 -9.11 4.45 7.13
CA ASN A 67 -8.89 3.02 7.36
C ASN A 67 -7.57 2.45 6.81
N SER A 68 -6.66 3.26 6.28
CA SER A 68 -5.44 2.75 5.65
C SER A 68 -4.52 1.94 6.57
N LEU A 69 -4.55 2.20 7.88
CA LEU A 69 -3.79 1.42 8.87
C LEU A 69 -4.50 0.11 9.30
N SER A 70 -5.77 -0.04 8.98
CA SER A 70 -6.57 -1.25 9.22
C SER A 70 -6.93 -2.00 7.94
N GLU A 71 -6.54 -1.47 6.78
CA GLU A 71 -6.92 -2.01 5.48
C GLU A 71 -6.21 -3.34 5.18
N ASN A 72 -6.71 -4.09 4.21
CA ASN A 72 -6.02 -5.23 3.64
C ASN A 72 -6.19 -5.32 2.12
N SER A 73 -5.38 -6.16 1.49
CA SER A 73 -5.36 -6.27 0.03
C SER A 73 -6.65 -6.84 -0.56
N TRP A 74 -7.39 -7.69 0.17
CA TRP A 74 -8.69 -8.19 -0.30
C TRP A 74 -9.70 -7.06 -0.42
N ASN A 75 -9.90 -6.30 0.65
CA ASN A 75 -10.79 -5.14 0.68
C ASN A 75 -10.40 -4.12 -0.40
N PHE A 76 -9.11 -3.84 -0.56
CA PHE A 76 -8.60 -2.96 -1.61
C PHE A 76 -8.96 -3.46 -3.02
N VAL A 77 -8.82 -4.76 -3.28
CA VAL A 77 -9.20 -5.34 -4.58
C VAL A 77 -10.71 -5.30 -4.77
N PHE A 78 -11.50 -5.64 -3.75
CA PHE A 78 -12.95 -5.59 -3.82
C PHE A 78 -13.47 -4.16 -4.04
N SER A 79 -12.88 -3.16 -3.37
CA SER A 79 -13.25 -1.76 -3.55
C SER A 79 -12.92 -1.28 -4.97
N ALA A 80 -11.80 -1.71 -5.55
CA ALA A 80 -11.47 -1.42 -6.94
C ALA A 80 -12.45 -2.01 -7.96
N PHE A 81 -13.13 -3.11 -7.63
CA PHE A 81 -14.19 -3.67 -8.48
C PHE A 81 -15.53 -2.93 -8.35
N ILE A 82 -15.84 -2.42 -7.17
CA ILE A 82 -17.12 -1.74 -6.88
C ILE A 82 -17.06 -0.27 -7.30
N ASP A 83 -15.96 0.40 -6.98
CA ASP A 83 -15.70 1.81 -7.25
C ASP A 83 -14.30 1.96 -7.87
N PRO A 84 -14.18 1.68 -9.18
CA PRO A 84 -12.89 1.73 -9.87
C PRO A 84 -12.27 3.13 -9.90
N ASP A 85 -13.10 4.18 -9.78
CA ASP A 85 -12.64 5.56 -9.85
C ASP A 85 -12.02 6.05 -8.53
N HIS A 86 -12.35 5.44 -7.40
CA HIS A 86 -11.89 5.90 -6.08
C HIS A 86 -10.81 5.02 -5.43
N SER A 87 -10.50 3.83 -5.95
CA SER A 87 -9.52 2.93 -5.31
C SER A 87 -8.06 3.41 -5.46
N GLN A 88 -7.53 4.08 -4.44
CA GLN A 88 -6.13 4.51 -4.44
C GLN A 88 -5.23 3.47 -3.76
N ARG A 89 -4.15 3.06 -4.42
CA ARG A 89 -3.13 2.16 -3.80
C ARG A 89 -2.57 2.65 -2.47
N LYS A 90 -2.70 3.94 -2.17
CA LYS A 90 -2.24 4.58 -0.92
C LYS A 90 -3.17 4.27 0.26
N GLU A 91 -4.37 3.77 0.01
CA GLU A 91 -5.27 3.29 1.06
C GLU A 91 -4.80 1.95 1.64
N CYS A 92 -3.90 1.23 0.96
CA CYS A 92 -3.35 -0.03 1.45
C CYS A 92 -1.80 -0.02 1.40
N PRO A 93 -1.12 0.40 2.49
CA PRO A 93 0.34 0.48 2.55
C PRO A 93 1.08 -0.79 2.10
N CYS A 94 0.64 -1.98 2.52
CA CYS A 94 1.28 -3.23 2.12
C CYS A 94 1.09 -3.55 0.64
N ASN A 95 -0.07 -3.22 0.05
CA ASN A 95 -0.27 -3.31 -1.40
C ASN A 95 0.66 -2.36 -2.15
N GLN A 96 0.89 -1.16 -1.62
CA GLN A 96 1.85 -0.21 -2.16
C GLN A 96 3.29 -0.75 -2.14
N ILE A 97 3.70 -1.44 -1.06
CA ILE A 97 4.99 -2.14 -1.02
C ILE A 97 5.06 -3.21 -2.10
N ALA A 98 4.04 -4.07 -2.19
CA ALA A 98 4.01 -5.14 -3.17
C ALA A 98 4.18 -4.62 -4.59
N TYR A 99 3.50 -3.52 -4.93
CA TYR A 99 3.67 -2.84 -6.23
C TYR A 99 5.12 -2.39 -6.49
N ARG A 100 5.78 -1.83 -5.47
CA ARG A 100 7.18 -1.35 -5.57
C ARG A 100 8.19 -2.49 -5.66
N LEU A 101 7.95 -3.58 -4.95
CA LEU A 101 8.85 -4.72 -4.91
C LEU A 101 8.67 -5.64 -6.12
N PHE A 102 7.46 -5.75 -6.69
CA PHE A 102 7.16 -6.63 -7.81
C PHE A 102 8.18 -6.61 -8.97
N PRO A 103 8.66 -5.44 -9.47
CA PRO A 103 9.68 -5.42 -10.52
C PRO A 103 11.03 -6.00 -10.05
N ILE A 104 11.38 -5.85 -8.77
CA ILE A 104 12.68 -6.21 -8.18
C ILE A 104 12.76 -7.71 -7.85
N LEU A 105 11.65 -8.32 -7.43
CA LEU A 105 11.62 -9.72 -7.00
C LEU A 105 11.91 -10.69 -8.15
N GLU A 106 12.64 -11.76 -7.87
CA GLU A 106 13.00 -12.81 -8.84
C GLU A 106 11.93 -13.90 -8.88
N ILE A 107 10.78 -13.55 -9.46
CA ILE A 107 9.65 -14.47 -9.66
C ILE A 107 9.67 -15.01 -11.09
N LYS A 108 9.57 -16.33 -11.22
CA LYS A 108 9.49 -17.00 -12.53
C LYS A 108 8.15 -16.69 -13.20
N ASN A 109 8.20 -16.24 -14.46
CA ASN A 109 7.01 -15.96 -15.29
C ASN A 109 6.02 -14.97 -14.66
N LYS A 110 6.49 -13.81 -14.19
CA LYS A 110 5.69 -12.75 -13.56
C LYS A 110 4.33 -12.53 -14.23
N GLN A 111 3.26 -12.71 -13.46
CA GLN A 111 1.88 -12.44 -13.82
C GLN A 111 1.34 -11.27 -13.02
N PHE A 112 0.26 -10.64 -13.50
CA PHE A 112 -0.39 -9.53 -12.79
C PHE A 112 -0.87 -9.93 -11.38
N ILE A 113 -1.36 -11.16 -11.24
CA ILE A 113 -1.86 -11.70 -9.97
C ILE A 113 -0.76 -11.81 -8.90
N ASP A 114 0.51 -11.93 -9.31
CA ASP A 114 1.63 -12.11 -8.39
C ASP A 114 1.82 -10.89 -7.48
N GLN A 115 1.50 -9.68 -7.96
CA GLN A 115 1.53 -8.48 -7.10
C GLN A 115 0.58 -8.64 -5.91
N PHE A 116 -0.62 -9.19 -6.14
CA PHE A 116 -1.58 -9.46 -5.07
C PHE A 116 -1.06 -10.56 -4.13
N LEU A 117 -0.49 -11.64 -4.68
CA LEU A 117 0.10 -12.73 -3.89
C LEU A 117 1.25 -12.24 -3.00
N ILE A 118 2.08 -11.31 -3.50
CA ILE A 118 3.13 -10.64 -2.72
C ILE A 118 2.51 -9.79 -1.61
N ALA A 119 1.47 -9.01 -1.92
CA ALA A 119 0.80 -8.18 -0.92
C ALA A 119 0.21 -9.02 0.23
N ARG A 120 -0.47 -10.13 -0.10
CA ARG A 120 -0.97 -11.09 0.90
C ARG A 120 0.17 -11.69 1.71
N TYR A 121 1.27 -12.08 1.07
CA TYR A 121 2.45 -12.57 1.80
C TYR A 121 2.98 -11.54 2.80
N ILE A 122 3.08 -10.27 2.42
CA ILE A 122 3.53 -9.20 3.32
C ILE A 122 2.53 -9.02 4.49
N GLU A 123 1.23 -8.95 4.20
CA GLU A 123 0.16 -8.77 5.20
C GLU A 123 0.06 -9.92 6.21
N HIS A 124 0.50 -11.13 5.84
CA HIS A 124 0.62 -12.26 6.76
C HIS A 124 1.74 -12.12 7.79
N HIS A 125 2.71 -11.23 7.58
CA HIS A 125 3.90 -11.07 8.42
C HIS A 125 4.02 -9.68 9.04
N PHE A 126 3.32 -8.69 8.50
CA PHE A 126 3.48 -7.27 8.83
C PHE A 126 2.13 -6.55 8.87
N SER A 127 2.03 -5.56 9.76
CA SER A 127 0.87 -4.67 9.82
C SER A 127 0.95 -3.61 8.72
N GLN A 128 -0.19 -2.96 8.40
CA GLN A 128 -0.19 -1.79 7.51
C GLN A 128 0.69 -0.66 8.05
N GLN A 129 0.83 -0.53 9.37
CA GLN A 129 1.73 0.44 9.99
C GLN A 129 3.21 0.12 9.70
N ASP A 130 3.61 -1.16 9.77
CA ASP A 130 4.98 -1.58 9.39
C ASP A 130 5.23 -1.31 7.91
N CYS A 131 4.22 -1.58 7.08
CA CYS A 131 4.29 -1.31 5.65
C CYS A 131 4.39 0.21 5.37
N LEU A 132 3.67 1.04 6.13
CA LEU A 132 3.75 2.49 6.02
C LEU A 132 5.14 3.01 6.42
N ASN A 133 5.73 2.46 7.48
CA ASN A 133 7.11 2.78 7.90
C ASN A 133 8.09 2.52 6.76
N PHE A 134 8.08 1.31 6.20
CA PHE A 134 8.93 0.95 5.07
C PHE A 134 8.72 1.89 3.89
N ASN A 135 7.46 2.16 3.56
CA ASN A 135 7.09 2.99 2.42
C ASN A 135 7.67 4.40 2.48
N PHE A 136 7.75 5.00 3.67
CA PHE A 136 8.30 6.35 3.86
C PHE A 136 9.80 6.35 4.11
N ASP A 137 10.34 5.36 4.81
CA ASP A 137 11.78 5.23 5.07
C ASP A 137 12.58 4.95 3.78
N HIS A 138 12.05 4.09 2.91
CA HIS A 138 12.75 3.67 1.71
C HIS A 138 12.49 4.56 0.49
N PHE A 139 11.58 5.52 0.59
CA PHE A 139 11.26 6.42 -0.51
C PHE A 139 12.28 7.55 -0.65
N ASP A 140 12.69 7.81 -1.88
CA ASP A 140 13.50 8.97 -2.23
C ASP A 140 12.59 10.13 -2.65
N PHE A 141 12.56 11.17 -1.82
CA PHE A 141 11.80 12.40 -2.05
C PHE A 141 12.49 13.36 -3.04
N SER A 142 13.37 12.85 -3.91
CA SER A 142 14.28 13.60 -4.79
C SER A 142 15.38 14.35 -4.03
N GLU A 143 16.45 14.72 -4.75
CA GLU A 143 17.61 15.41 -4.16
C GLU A 143 18.27 14.59 -3.02
N ASN A 144 18.28 13.26 -3.16
CA ASN A 144 18.82 12.31 -2.18
C ASN A 144 18.17 12.38 -0.79
N ARG A 145 16.94 12.89 -0.71
CA ARG A 145 16.15 12.95 0.52
C ARG A 145 15.44 11.62 0.75
N LYS A 146 16.21 10.59 1.11
CA LYS A 146 15.67 9.28 1.45
C LYS A 146 15.14 9.26 2.88
N GLY A 147 13.87 8.92 3.05
CA GLY A 147 13.24 8.81 4.38
C GLY A 147 12.55 10.08 4.87
N LEU A 148 11.55 9.89 5.73
CA LEU A 148 10.69 10.96 6.24
C LEU A 148 11.47 12.02 7.04
N GLN A 149 12.46 11.60 7.83
CA GLN A 149 13.29 12.52 8.63
C GLN A 149 14.15 13.44 7.74
N LYS A 150 14.76 12.89 6.68
CA LYS A 150 15.60 13.68 5.78
C LYS A 150 14.78 14.70 4.99
N VAL A 151 13.61 14.31 4.47
CA VAL A 151 12.74 15.24 3.75
C VAL A 151 12.19 16.34 4.68
N SER A 152 11.81 16.00 5.91
CA SER A 152 11.33 16.96 6.91
C SER A 152 12.40 18.00 7.27
N LYS A 153 13.64 17.55 7.52
CA LYS A 153 14.77 18.44 7.80
C LYS A 153 15.11 19.32 6.60
N SER A 154 15.12 18.76 5.40
CA SER A 154 15.48 19.53 4.20
C SER A 154 14.44 20.58 3.83
N LEU A 155 13.14 20.30 3.96
CA LEU A 155 12.08 21.23 3.55
C LEU A 155 11.76 22.28 4.62
N PHE A 156 11.83 21.90 5.89
CA PHE A 156 11.27 22.71 6.99
C PHE A 156 12.25 22.95 8.15
N ASN A 157 13.43 22.32 8.13
CA ASN A 157 14.37 22.29 9.25
C ASN A 157 13.75 21.75 10.57
N LYS A 158 12.77 20.84 10.47
CA LYS A 158 12.03 20.29 11.62
C LYS A 158 12.31 18.82 11.83
N GLU A 159 12.03 18.35 13.05
CA GLU A 159 11.83 16.91 13.29
C GLU A 159 10.43 16.52 12.81
N THR A 160 10.28 15.28 12.37
CA THR A 160 9.03 14.75 11.81
C THR A 160 7.84 14.84 12.77
N LYS A 161 8.09 14.68 14.07
CA LYS A 161 7.08 14.83 15.12
C LYS A 161 6.55 16.26 15.30
N ASN A 162 7.28 17.25 14.79
CA ASN A 162 6.97 18.68 14.93
C ASN A 162 6.36 19.28 13.64
N LEU A 163 6.05 18.44 12.65
CA LEU A 163 5.41 18.88 11.41
C LEU A 163 3.97 19.28 11.66
N THR A 164 3.56 20.39 11.04
CA THR A 164 2.16 20.81 10.97
C THR A 164 1.39 20.00 9.91
N PRO A 165 0.06 19.92 9.98
CA PRO A 165 -0.75 19.22 8.96
C PRO A 165 -0.48 19.69 7.52
N LEU A 166 -0.26 20.99 7.30
CA LEU A 166 0.09 21.50 5.97
C LEU A 166 1.44 20.98 5.48
N GLU A 167 2.46 20.96 6.33
CA GLU A 167 3.79 20.44 6.00
C GLU A 167 3.77 18.91 5.77
N MET A 168 2.96 18.18 6.54
CA MET A 168 2.70 16.76 6.30
C MET A 168 2.00 16.55 4.94
N GLY A 169 1.05 17.42 4.60
CA GLY A 169 0.41 17.46 3.28
C GLY A 169 1.38 17.71 2.14
N GLU A 170 2.37 18.60 2.32
CA GLU A 170 3.43 18.84 1.33
C GLU A 170 4.34 17.63 1.13
N ILE A 171 4.70 16.93 2.22
CA ILE A 171 5.44 15.66 2.12
C ILE A 171 4.60 14.59 1.42
N LEU A 172 3.31 14.46 1.73
CA LEU A 172 2.41 13.54 1.02
C LEU A 172 2.31 13.91 -0.47
N ALA A 173 2.19 15.18 -0.82
CA ALA A 173 2.19 15.63 -2.21
C ALA A 173 3.48 15.19 -2.91
N LEU A 174 4.63 15.39 -2.28
CA LEU A 174 5.91 14.95 -2.83
C LEU A 174 6.00 13.42 -2.94
N TYR A 175 5.44 12.68 -1.98
CA TYR A 175 5.35 11.22 -2.00
C TYR A 175 4.53 10.70 -3.19
N GLU A 176 3.45 11.38 -3.56
CA GLU A 176 2.62 10.97 -4.69
C GLU A 176 3.30 11.18 -6.04
N ALA A 177 4.01 12.29 -6.21
CA ALA A 177 4.64 12.65 -7.47
C ALA A 177 5.86 13.54 -7.23
N PRO A 178 7.05 12.96 -6.94
CA PRO A 178 8.24 13.71 -6.53
C PRO A 178 8.62 14.82 -7.51
N GLN A 179 8.52 14.55 -8.82
CA GLN A 179 8.91 15.53 -9.83
C GLN A 179 7.88 16.65 -9.98
N ARG A 180 6.59 16.30 -10.00
CA ARG A 180 5.51 17.27 -10.26
C ARG A 180 5.21 18.15 -9.05
N ASN A 181 5.39 17.61 -7.84
CA ASN A 181 5.05 18.29 -6.59
C ASN A 181 6.30 18.74 -5.82
N ASN A 182 7.47 18.82 -6.47
CA ASN A 182 8.67 19.42 -5.87
C ASN A 182 8.51 20.95 -5.82
N ARG A 183 8.51 21.53 -4.63
CA ARG A 183 8.36 22.99 -4.41
C ARG A 183 9.44 23.84 -5.09
N TYR A 184 10.65 23.32 -5.26
CA TYR A 184 11.76 24.04 -5.89
C TYR A 184 11.63 24.06 -7.40
N ARG A 185 10.90 23.10 -7.97
CA ARG A 185 10.63 23.01 -9.42
C ARG A 185 9.26 23.58 -9.80
N ASN A 186 8.24 23.29 -9.01
CA ASN A 186 6.83 23.59 -9.27
C ASN A 186 6.14 24.09 -7.98
N PRO A 187 6.47 25.29 -7.48
CA PRO A 187 6.01 25.79 -6.18
C PRO A 187 4.48 25.88 -6.07
N GLU A 188 3.82 26.47 -7.06
CA GLU A 188 2.36 26.63 -7.09
C GLU A 188 1.65 25.27 -7.01
N ARG A 189 2.11 24.30 -7.82
CA ARG A 189 1.53 22.96 -7.84
C ARG A 189 1.76 22.23 -6.51
N ALA A 190 2.95 22.35 -5.94
CA ALA A 190 3.26 21.75 -4.65
C ALA A 190 2.34 22.30 -3.55
N GLU A 191 2.14 23.62 -3.52
CA GLU A 191 1.26 24.29 -2.58
C GLU A 191 -0.21 23.87 -2.75
N VAL A 192 -0.74 23.89 -3.97
CA VAL A 192 -2.11 23.45 -4.27
C VAL A 192 -2.33 22.02 -3.80
N ARG A 193 -1.37 21.12 -4.06
CA ARG A 193 -1.49 19.71 -3.66
C ARG A 193 -1.37 19.53 -2.15
N ALA A 194 -0.50 20.27 -1.47
CA ALA A 194 -0.39 20.27 -0.01
C ALA A 194 -1.70 20.75 0.66
N ARG A 195 -2.27 21.85 0.17
CA ARG A 195 -3.57 22.38 0.65
C ARG A 195 -4.71 21.40 0.41
N HIS A 196 -4.72 20.69 -0.73
CA HIS A 196 -5.70 19.63 -0.95
C HIS A 196 -5.65 18.56 0.15
N PHE A 197 -4.46 18.11 0.56
CA PHE A 197 -4.33 17.15 1.65
C PHE A 197 -4.73 17.70 3.01
N LEU A 198 -4.41 18.97 3.29
CA LEU A 198 -4.90 19.65 4.48
C LEU A 198 -6.44 19.66 4.52
N ASN A 199 -7.09 20.02 3.41
CA ASN A 199 -8.54 20.05 3.31
C ASN A 199 -9.16 18.66 3.51
N LEU A 200 -8.54 17.60 2.96
CA LEU A 200 -8.97 16.22 3.20
C LEU A 200 -8.85 15.83 4.67
N TYR A 201 -7.72 16.18 5.29
CA TYR A 201 -7.49 15.95 6.72
C TYR A 201 -8.58 16.65 7.56
N GLU A 202 -8.78 17.95 7.38
CA GLU A 202 -9.79 18.74 8.11
C GLU A 202 -11.20 18.20 7.89
N LYS A 203 -11.55 17.83 6.65
CA LYS A 203 -12.85 17.23 6.34
C LYS A 203 -13.08 15.91 7.08
N ASN A 204 -12.05 15.09 7.22
CA ASN A 204 -12.16 13.76 7.82
C ASN A 204 -11.99 13.76 9.35
N VAL A 205 -11.32 14.75 9.94
CA VAL A 205 -11.29 14.95 11.41
C VAL A 205 -12.67 15.39 11.93
N ASN A 206 -13.41 16.18 11.16
CA ASN A 206 -14.70 16.74 11.57
C ASN A 206 -15.92 15.84 11.27
N LYS A 207 -15.70 14.59 10.85
CA LYS A 207 -16.74 13.58 10.62
C LYS A 207 -16.82 12.63 11.80
#